data_AF-A0A920J6A0-F1
#
_entry.id   AF-A0A920J6A0-F1
#
_cell.length_a   1.000
_cell.length_b   1.000
_cell.length_c   1.000
_cell.angle_alpha   90.00
_cell.angle_beta   90.00
_cell.angle_gamma   90.00
#
_symmetry.space_group_name_H-M   'P 1'
#
loop_
_entity.id
_entity.type
_entity.pdbx_description
1 polymer ?
#
loop_
_entity_poly.entity_id
_entity_poly.type
_entity_poly.pdbx_seq_one_letter_code
_entity_poly.pdbx_strand_id
1 'polypeptide(L)'
;MIAGLEFPTEGSLSIFGEEVGTLAPNKRSVNTVFQNYALFPPLTVIDNVGFGLKMQGVAKKETKERAMEMIELVQLSGLETRKPSQMSGGQQQRVALARALVNQPKVLLLDEPLGALDLKLRQEMQLELKKLQRDVGISFVFVTHDQEEALTMSDRIAVMHEGKLLQVATPEEIYESPANRFVADFIGRTNLLDGTTSDNETVVLSNGTSIRAQNSFPEGTKVSISIRPERTKITKRLEPSDPLSSIQGTVETITYLGNARVYGVKFTWLSIEVREENRPGLEVFNAGDDVTVHWEHDAISVVED
;
A
#
# COMPACT_ATOMS: atom_id res chain seq x y z
N MET A 1 -14.80 10.67 8.96
CA MET A 1 -14.58 12.13 9.22
C MET A 1 -14.45 13.03 7.98
N ILE A 2 -13.50 12.84 7.04
CA ILE A 2 -13.26 13.81 5.94
C ILE A 2 -14.51 14.06 5.06
N ALA A 3 -15.24 12.99 4.73
CA ALA A 3 -16.50 13.05 3.98
C ALA A 3 -17.66 13.74 4.72
N GLY A 4 -17.53 13.98 6.03
CA GLY A 4 -18.60 14.54 6.88
C GLY A 4 -19.67 13.55 7.34
N LEU A 5 -19.45 12.26 7.12
CA LEU A 5 -20.31 11.19 7.66
C LEU A 5 -20.17 11.02 9.18
N GLU A 6 -19.05 11.52 9.72
CA GLU A 6 -18.76 11.59 11.16
C GLU A 6 -18.08 12.92 11.46
N PHE A 7 -18.27 13.40 12.67
CA PHE A 7 -17.74 14.67 13.15
C PHE A 7 -16.60 14.43 14.15
N PRO A 8 -15.52 15.25 14.11
CA PRO A 8 -14.47 15.17 15.11
C PRO A 8 -15.03 15.55 16.49
N THR A 9 -14.65 14.80 17.52
CA THR A 9 -14.98 15.15 18.92
C THR A 9 -14.16 16.37 19.38
N GLU A 10 -12.90 16.43 18.97
CA GLU A 10 -11.95 17.52 19.26
C GLU A 10 -11.08 17.81 18.03
N GLY A 11 -10.42 18.97 18.02
CA GLY A 11 -9.57 19.41 16.92
C GLY A 11 -10.33 20.14 15.80
N SER A 12 -9.64 20.37 14.70
CA SER A 12 -10.15 21.10 13.53
C SER A 12 -9.85 20.33 12.26
N LEU A 13 -10.73 20.44 11.27
CA LEU A 13 -10.56 19.83 9.96
C LEU A 13 -10.79 20.90 8.90
N SER A 14 -9.72 21.27 8.20
CA SER A 14 -9.78 22.24 7.10
C SER A 14 -9.52 21.59 5.75
N ILE A 15 -10.23 22.03 4.71
CA ILE A 15 -10.01 21.63 3.32
C ILE A 15 -9.73 22.89 2.50
N PHE A 16 -8.54 22.99 1.91
CA PHE A 16 -8.07 24.18 1.19
C PHE A 16 -8.20 25.48 2.02
N GLY A 17 -7.90 25.41 3.32
CA GLY A 17 -7.96 26.53 4.26
C GLY A 17 -9.35 26.86 4.80
N GLU A 18 -10.41 26.20 4.32
CA GLU A 18 -11.77 26.37 4.84
C GLU A 18 -12.05 25.34 5.94
N GLU A 19 -12.51 25.78 7.11
CA GLU A 19 -12.90 24.89 8.20
C GLU A 19 -14.19 24.13 7.84
N VAL A 20 -14.10 22.79 7.78
CA VAL A 20 -15.19 21.91 7.38
C VAL A 20 -15.61 20.92 8.47
N GLY A 21 -14.95 20.91 9.64
CA GLY A 21 -15.12 19.91 10.69
C GLY A 21 -16.59 19.65 11.08
N THR A 22 -17.39 20.72 11.14
CA THR A 22 -18.83 20.69 11.53
C THR A 22 -19.80 20.71 10.35
N LEU A 23 -19.31 20.78 9.11
CA LEU A 23 -20.16 20.83 7.93
C LEU A 23 -20.70 19.43 7.57
N ALA A 24 -21.96 19.36 7.16
CA ALA A 24 -22.57 18.15 6.62
C ALA A 24 -21.92 17.73 5.28
N PRO A 25 -21.99 16.45 4.87
CA PRO A 25 -21.33 15.94 3.66
C PRO A 25 -21.60 16.75 2.40
N ASN A 26 -22.86 17.12 2.17
CA ASN A 26 -23.30 17.86 0.97
C ASN A 26 -22.81 19.33 0.93
N LYS A 27 -22.20 19.82 2.01
CA LYS A 27 -21.63 21.17 2.10
C LYS A 27 -20.10 21.17 1.98
N ARG A 28 -19.48 19.99 1.83
CA ARG A 28 -18.02 19.87 1.69
C ARG A 28 -17.65 19.79 0.21
N SER A 29 -16.54 20.39 -0.18
CA SER A 29 -16.00 20.29 -1.55
C SER A 29 -15.29 18.96 -1.80
N VAL A 30 -15.88 17.85 -1.35
CA VAL A 30 -15.34 16.50 -1.47
C VAL A 30 -16.40 15.55 -2.01
N ASN A 31 -15.99 14.58 -2.82
CA ASN A 31 -16.85 13.49 -3.25
C ASN A 31 -16.23 12.16 -2.82
N THR A 32 -17.07 11.17 -2.50
CA THR A 32 -16.64 9.86 -2.02
C THR A 32 -17.08 8.76 -2.98
N VAL A 33 -16.15 7.87 -3.32
CA VAL A 33 -16.43 6.60 -4.00
C VAL A 33 -16.30 5.48 -2.96
N PHE A 34 -17.40 4.78 -2.71
CA PHE A 34 -17.45 3.66 -1.76
C PHE A 34 -17.06 2.34 -2.43
N GLN A 35 -16.66 1.35 -1.62
CA GLN A 35 -16.28 0.00 -2.04
C GLN A 35 -17.32 -0.68 -2.97
N ASN A 36 -18.61 -0.54 -2.66
CA ASN A 36 -19.71 -1.11 -3.48
C ASN A 36 -20.09 -0.25 -4.69
N TYR A 37 -19.29 0.77 -5.03
CA TYR A 37 -19.50 1.82 -6.05
C TYR A 37 -20.75 2.69 -5.86
N ALA A 38 -21.73 2.23 -5.08
CA ALA A 38 -23.00 2.87 -4.78
C ALA A 38 -23.70 3.42 -6.03
N LEU A 39 -23.59 2.73 -7.17
CA LEU A 39 -24.27 3.12 -8.41
C LEU A 39 -25.77 2.94 -8.26
N PHE A 40 -26.56 3.76 -8.95
CA PHE A 40 -28.01 3.66 -8.95
C PHE A 40 -28.45 2.62 -10.00
N PRO A 41 -28.91 1.41 -9.59
CA PRO A 41 -29.17 0.32 -10.54
C PRO A 41 -30.19 0.63 -11.64
N PRO A 42 -31.27 1.41 -11.38
CA PRO A 42 -32.25 1.74 -12.42
C PRO A 42 -31.72 2.70 -13.49
N LEU A 43 -30.72 3.53 -13.16
CA LEU A 43 -30.22 4.60 -14.01
C LEU A 43 -29.20 4.09 -15.03
N THR A 44 -29.13 4.75 -16.18
CA THR A 44 -28.08 4.50 -17.18
C THR A 44 -26.74 5.06 -16.72
N VAL A 45 -25.64 4.79 -17.44
CA VAL A 45 -24.32 5.38 -17.18
C VAL A 45 -24.39 6.90 -17.22
N ILE A 46 -24.96 7.49 -18.27
CA ILE A 46 -25.08 8.96 -18.39
C ILE A 46 -25.93 9.56 -17.28
N ASP A 47 -27.00 8.87 -16.87
CA ASP A 47 -27.86 9.33 -15.78
C ASP A 47 -27.18 9.19 -14.41
N ASN A 48 -26.37 8.14 -14.21
CA ASN A 48 -25.58 7.96 -12.99
C ASN A 48 -24.55 9.09 -12.86
N VAL A 49 -23.79 9.35 -13.93
CA VAL A 49 -22.75 10.38 -13.93
C VAL A 49 -23.38 11.76 -13.75
N GLY A 50 -24.44 12.10 -14.49
CA GLY A 50 -25.10 13.41 -14.39
C GLY A 50 -25.97 13.64 -13.15
N PHE A 51 -26.16 12.62 -12.29
CA PHE A 51 -27.11 12.69 -11.18
C PHE A 51 -26.84 13.86 -10.22
N GLY A 52 -25.57 14.07 -9.85
CA GLY A 52 -25.17 15.14 -8.92
C GLY A 52 -25.52 16.54 -9.44
N LEU A 53 -25.19 16.82 -10.70
CA LEU A 53 -25.52 18.08 -11.38
C LEU A 53 -27.04 18.32 -11.45
N LYS A 54 -27.81 17.26 -11.75
CA LYS A 54 -29.27 17.33 -11.80
C LYS A 54 -29.86 17.72 -10.44
N MET A 55 -29.33 17.18 -9.35
CA MET A 55 -29.78 17.52 -7.98
C MET A 55 -29.41 18.95 -7.59
N GLN A 56 -28.34 19.51 -8.17
CA GLN A 56 -27.97 20.91 -8.00
C GLN A 56 -28.79 21.88 -8.88
N GLY A 57 -29.70 21.36 -9.72
CA GLY A 57 -30.53 22.18 -10.60
C GLY A 57 -29.83 22.67 -11.87
N VAL A 58 -28.67 22.09 -12.22
CA VAL A 58 -27.96 22.40 -13.47
C VAL A 58 -28.84 22.07 -14.67
N ALA A 59 -28.80 22.91 -15.70
CA ALA A 59 -29.62 22.74 -16.90
C ALA A 59 -29.39 21.36 -17.54
N LYS A 60 -30.45 20.74 -18.08
CA LYS A 60 -30.39 19.39 -18.65
C LYS A 60 -29.34 19.25 -19.77
N LYS A 61 -29.17 20.29 -20.58
CA LYS A 61 -28.19 20.32 -21.66
C LYS A 61 -26.75 20.28 -21.09
N GLU A 62 -26.44 21.20 -20.19
CA GLU A 62 -25.13 21.29 -19.53
C GLU A 62 -24.81 20.02 -18.71
N THR A 63 -25.81 19.47 -18.00
CA THR A 63 -25.66 18.19 -17.28
C THR A 63 -25.22 17.07 -18.20
N LYS A 64 -25.84 16.99 -19.40
CA LYS A 64 -25.50 15.96 -20.38
C LYS A 64 -24.10 16.18 -20.96
N GLU A 65 -23.74 17.41 -21.29
CA GLU A 65 -22.41 17.77 -21.83
C GLU A 65 -21.31 17.40 -20.85
N ARG A 66 -21.40 17.85 -19.59
CA ARG A 66 -20.41 17.52 -18.54
C ARG A 66 -20.35 16.04 -18.22
N ALA A 67 -21.49 15.35 -18.22
CA ALA A 67 -21.51 13.91 -17.99
C ALA A 67 -20.84 13.13 -19.15
N MET A 68 -21.02 13.58 -20.40
CA MET A 68 -20.33 13.00 -21.56
C MET A 68 -18.81 13.21 -21.47
N GLU A 69 -18.36 14.41 -21.11
CA GLU A 69 -16.93 14.71 -20.91
C GLU A 69 -16.30 13.78 -19.88
N MET A 70 -16.98 13.56 -18.74
CA MET A 70 -16.49 12.64 -17.72
C MET A 70 -16.50 11.18 -18.19
N ILE A 71 -17.49 10.76 -18.96
CA ILE A 71 -17.55 9.41 -19.55
C ILE A 71 -16.39 9.18 -20.51
N GLU A 72 -16.05 10.18 -21.32
CA GLU A 72 -14.90 10.13 -22.22
C GLU A 72 -13.59 10.06 -21.44
N LEU A 73 -13.44 10.88 -20.39
CA LEU A 73 -12.27 10.89 -19.52
C LEU A 73 -11.99 9.52 -18.88
N VAL A 74 -13.04 8.82 -18.44
CA VAL A 74 -12.92 7.46 -17.88
C VAL A 74 -12.97 6.34 -18.94
N GLN A 75 -12.93 6.71 -20.23
CA GLN A 75 -12.92 5.81 -21.39
C GLN A 75 -14.13 4.86 -21.45
N LEU A 76 -15.33 5.38 -21.18
CA LEU A 76 -16.60 4.66 -21.28
C LEU A 76 -17.45 5.12 -22.49
N SER A 77 -16.84 5.80 -23.45
CA SER A 77 -17.51 6.24 -24.69
C SER A 77 -18.18 5.05 -25.41
N GLY A 78 -19.43 5.22 -25.82
CA GLY A 78 -20.28 4.19 -26.42
C GLY A 78 -21.06 3.32 -25.41
N LEU A 79 -20.85 3.50 -24.10
CA LEU A 79 -21.56 2.76 -23.04
C LEU A 79 -22.57 3.62 -22.26
N GLU A 80 -22.86 4.84 -22.72
CA GLU A 80 -23.64 5.86 -22.03
C GLU A 80 -25.06 5.38 -21.64
N THR A 81 -25.64 4.55 -22.50
CA THR A 81 -27.03 4.06 -22.36
C THR A 81 -27.13 2.74 -21.59
N ARG A 82 -26.00 2.12 -21.25
CA ARG A 82 -25.97 0.88 -20.46
C ARG A 82 -26.40 1.14 -19.03
N LYS A 83 -26.91 0.10 -18.38
CA LYS A 83 -27.16 0.09 -16.93
C LYS A 83 -26.01 -0.61 -16.19
N PRO A 84 -25.78 -0.34 -14.90
CA PRO A 84 -24.70 -0.97 -14.13
C PRO A 84 -24.67 -2.50 -14.21
N SER A 85 -25.84 -3.16 -14.24
CA SER A 85 -25.95 -4.62 -14.36
C SER A 85 -25.43 -5.21 -15.68
N GLN A 86 -25.16 -4.38 -16.68
CA GLN A 86 -24.63 -4.77 -17.99
C GLN A 86 -23.13 -4.50 -18.12
N MET A 87 -22.46 -4.14 -17.02
CA MET A 87 -21.07 -3.66 -17.00
C MET A 87 -20.20 -4.58 -16.14
N SER A 88 -18.92 -4.70 -16.49
CA SER A 88 -17.92 -5.36 -15.63
C SER A 88 -17.64 -4.54 -14.36
N GLY A 89 -17.00 -5.15 -13.36
CA GLY A 89 -16.63 -4.46 -12.12
C GLY A 89 -15.79 -3.20 -12.34
N GLY A 90 -14.77 -3.27 -13.21
CA GLY A 90 -13.92 -2.12 -13.53
C GLY A 90 -14.67 -1.04 -14.32
N GLN A 91 -15.59 -1.43 -15.19
CA GLN A 91 -16.48 -0.48 -15.86
C GLN A 91 -17.41 0.22 -14.86
N GLN A 92 -18.00 -0.51 -13.90
CA GLN A 92 -18.81 0.10 -12.83
C GLN A 92 -18.00 1.07 -11.98
N GLN A 93 -16.76 0.71 -11.64
CA GLN A 93 -15.86 1.60 -10.91
C GLN A 93 -15.59 2.90 -11.69
N ARG A 94 -15.32 2.81 -13.00
CA ARG A 94 -15.15 3.98 -13.88
C ARG A 94 -16.39 4.88 -13.90
N VAL A 95 -17.60 4.29 -13.91
CA VAL A 95 -18.84 5.08 -13.78
C VAL A 95 -18.90 5.80 -12.43
N ALA A 96 -18.51 5.13 -11.34
CA ALA A 96 -18.52 5.73 -10.01
C ALA A 96 -17.50 6.88 -9.89
N LEU A 97 -16.31 6.72 -10.48
CA LEU A 97 -15.29 7.77 -10.59
C LEU A 97 -15.80 8.95 -11.40
N ALA A 98 -16.34 8.71 -12.60
CA ALA A 98 -16.92 9.77 -13.43
C ALA A 98 -18.02 10.53 -12.69
N ARG A 99 -18.92 9.83 -11.99
CA ARG A 99 -19.95 10.44 -11.15
C ARG A 99 -19.37 11.28 -10.02
N ALA A 100 -18.29 10.83 -9.39
CA ALA A 100 -17.64 11.59 -8.33
C ALA A 100 -16.86 12.80 -8.88
N LEU A 101 -16.34 12.73 -10.10
CA LEU A 101 -15.56 13.81 -10.71
C LEU A 101 -16.43 14.87 -11.41
N VAL A 102 -17.65 14.53 -11.83
CA VAL A 102 -18.52 15.44 -12.62
C VAL A 102 -18.76 16.79 -11.94
N ASN A 103 -18.82 16.82 -10.60
CA ASN A 103 -19.05 18.02 -9.81
C ASN A 103 -17.76 18.84 -9.59
N GLN A 104 -16.62 18.40 -10.15
CA GLN A 104 -15.30 19.01 -10.00
C GLN A 104 -14.93 19.24 -8.52
N PRO A 105 -14.90 18.17 -7.70
CA PRO A 105 -14.56 18.31 -6.29
C PRO A 105 -13.10 18.75 -6.10
N LYS A 106 -12.80 19.42 -4.98
CA LYS A 106 -11.42 19.75 -4.62
C LYS A 106 -10.64 18.52 -4.12
N VAL A 107 -11.34 17.57 -3.50
CA VAL A 107 -10.77 16.30 -2.99
C VAL A 107 -11.66 15.13 -3.38
N LEU A 108 -11.06 14.06 -3.89
CA LEU A 108 -11.71 12.77 -4.12
C LEU A 108 -11.33 11.79 -3.02
N LEU A 109 -12.33 11.21 -2.36
CA LEU A 109 -12.17 10.19 -1.33
C LEU A 109 -12.53 8.82 -1.93
N LEU A 110 -11.65 7.84 -1.73
CA LEU A 110 -11.86 6.48 -2.23
C LEU A 110 -11.77 5.48 -1.06
N ASP A 111 -12.83 4.74 -0.80
CA ASP A 111 -12.90 3.78 0.30
C ASP A 111 -12.83 2.36 -0.26
N GLU A 112 -11.69 1.70 -0.06
CA GLU A 112 -11.32 0.40 -0.64
C GLU A 112 -11.72 0.27 -2.13
N PRO A 113 -11.29 1.20 -3.00
CA PRO A 113 -11.85 1.35 -4.34
C PRO A 113 -11.66 0.12 -5.23
N LEU A 114 -10.74 -0.77 -4.89
CA LEU A 114 -10.30 -1.89 -5.72
C LEU A 114 -10.51 -3.26 -5.05
N GLY A 115 -11.00 -3.30 -3.81
CA GLY A 115 -11.11 -4.53 -3.03
C GLY A 115 -12.07 -5.57 -3.62
N ALA A 116 -13.06 -5.14 -4.42
CA ALA A 116 -14.04 -6.01 -5.05
C ALA A 116 -13.59 -6.61 -6.41
N LEU A 117 -12.39 -6.27 -6.89
CA LEU A 117 -11.89 -6.68 -8.21
C LEU A 117 -10.96 -7.88 -8.12
N ASP A 118 -10.93 -8.71 -9.18
CA ASP A 118 -9.92 -9.76 -9.34
C ASP A 118 -8.53 -9.15 -9.57
N LEU A 119 -7.48 -9.94 -9.34
CA LEU A 119 -6.09 -9.47 -9.37
C LEU A 119 -5.69 -8.77 -10.69
N LYS A 120 -6.10 -9.32 -11.84
CA LYS A 120 -5.70 -8.77 -13.14
C LYS A 120 -6.37 -7.42 -13.37
N LEU A 121 -7.68 -7.35 -13.11
CA LEU A 121 -8.44 -6.12 -13.26
C LEU A 121 -8.02 -5.07 -12.23
N ARG A 122 -7.67 -5.49 -11.01
CA ARG A 122 -7.13 -4.62 -9.97
C ARG A 122 -5.86 -3.90 -10.43
N GLN A 123 -4.87 -4.64 -10.94
CA GLN A 123 -3.61 -4.07 -11.43
C GLN A 123 -3.83 -3.09 -12.60
N GLU A 124 -4.73 -3.42 -13.53
CA GLU A 124 -5.11 -2.51 -14.61
C GLU A 124 -5.73 -1.21 -14.06
N MET A 125 -6.69 -1.33 -13.14
CA MET A 125 -7.37 -0.18 -12.55
C MET A 125 -6.44 0.68 -11.67
N GLN A 126 -5.42 0.12 -11.01
CA GLN A 126 -4.42 0.90 -10.25
C GLN A 126 -3.68 1.89 -11.16
N LEU A 127 -3.20 1.42 -12.31
CA LEU A 127 -2.49 2.26 -13.28
C LEU A 127 -3.40 3.36 -13.84
N GLU A 128 -4.65 3.01 -14.11
CA GLU A 128 -5.63 3.97 -14.63
C GLU A 128 -6.03 5.01 -13.60
N LEU A 129 -6.25 4.63 -12.34
CA LEU A 129 -6.53 5.57 -11.26
C LEU A 129 -5.38 6.57 -11.08
N LYS A 130 -4.13 6.08 -11.10
CA LYS A 130 -2.95 6.94 -11.01
C LYS A 130 -2.85 7.91 -12.19
N LYS A 131 -3.18 7.45 -13.40
CA LYS A 131 -3.23 8.32 -14.59
C LYS A 131 -4.35 9.35 -14.48
N LEU A 132 -5.55 8.93 -14.11
CA LEU A 132 -6.72 9.80 -13.93
C LEU A 132 -6.46 10.88 -12.89
N GLN A 133 -5.82 10.53 -11.77
CA GLN A 133 -5.45 11.48 -10.73
C GLN A 133 -4.52 12.57 -11.29
N ARG A 134 -3.51 12.19 -12.10
CA ARG A 134 -2.59 13.14 -12.76
C ARG A 134 -3.29 14.02 -13.78
N ASP A 135 -4.19 13.44 -14.58
CA ASP A 135 -4.91 14.15 -15.64
C ASP A 135 -5.91 15.16 -15.07
N VAL A 136 -6.57 14.83 -13.94
CA VAL A 136 -7.55 15.70 -13.28
C VAL A 136 -6.89 16.75 -12.38
N GLY A 137 -5.76 16.42 -11.73
CA GLY A 137 -4.98 17.36 -10.92
C GLY A 137 -5.63 17.76 -9.58
N ILE A 138 -6.54 16.94 -9.04
CA ILE A 138 -7.14 17.15 -7.71
C ILE A 138 -6.51 16.24 -6.65
N SER A 139 -6.73 16.53 -5.38
CA SER A 139 -6.21 15.69 -4.28
C SER A 139 -7.02 14.40 -4.16
N PHE A 140 -6.34 13.26 -4.15
CA PHE A 140 -6.95 11.96 -3.89
C PHE A 140 -6.54 11.49 -2.49
N VAL A 141 -7.51 11.03 -1.70
CA VAL A 141 -7.26 10.33 -0.44
C VAL A 141 -7.96 9.00 -0.55
N PHE A 142 -7.22 7.90 -0.50
CA PHE A 142 -7.80 6.57 -0.50
C PHE A 142 -7.41 5.78 0.74
N VAL A 143 -8.32 4.89 1.14
CA VAL A 143 -8.14 3.95 2.24
C VAL A 143 -8.09 2.56 1.64
N THR A 144 -7.11 1.77 2.06
CA THR A 144 -6.96 0.37 1.64
C THR A 144 -6.34 -0.43 2.78
N HIS A 145 -6.62 -1.73 2.78
CA HIS A 145 -5.90 -2.71 3.58
C HIS A 145 -4.83 -3.45 2.75
N ASP A 146 -4.76 -3.19 1.44
CA ASP A 146 -3.80 -3.80 0.53
C ASP A 146 -2.51 -2.95 0.46
N GLN A 147 -1.39 -3.59 0.80
CA GLN A 147 -0.09 -2.92 0.87
C GLN A 147 0.44 -2.56 -0.52
N GLU A 148 0.19 -3.39 -1.53
CA GLU A 148 0.65 -3.18 -2.90
C GLU A 148 -0.06 -1.95 -3.50
N GLU A 149 -1.36 -1.81 -3.23
CA GLU A 149 -2.12 -0.60 -3.57
C GLU A 149 -1.53 0.66 -2.93
N ALA A 150 -1.23 0.61 -1.62
CA ALA A 150 -0.67 1.74 -0.90
C ALA A 150 0.70 2.16 -1.49
N LEU A 151 1.58 1.19 -1.75
CA LEU A 151 2.93 1.44 -2.25
C LEU A 151 2.97 1.95 -3.70
N THR A 152 2.06 1.46 -4.56
CA THR A 152 2.11 1.75 -6.00
C THR A 152 1.34 3.00 -6.41
N MET A 153 0.24 3.32 -5.71
CA MET A 153 -0.66 4.41 -6.10
C MET A 153 -0.43 5.72 -5.34
N SER A 154 0.21 5.68 -4.18
CA SER A 154 0.29 6.85 -3.30
C SER A 154 1.54 7.69 -3.54
N ASP A 155 1.39 9.00 -3.44
CA ASP A 155 2.55 9.90 -3.28
C ASP A 155 3.08 9.87 -1.84
N ARG A 156 2.18 9.72 -0.86
CA ARG A 156 2.48 9.54 0.57
C ARG A 156 1.48 8.57 1.19
N ILE A 157 1.96 7.79 2.15
CA ILE A 157 1.18 6.79 2.88
C ILE A 157 1.13 7.20 4.35
N ALA A 158 -0.05 7.07 4.95
CA ALA A 158 -0.26 7.25 6.37
C ALA A 158 -0.59 5.87 6.99
N VAL A 159 0.36 5.27 7.70
CA VAL A 159 0.15 3.99 8.39
C VAL A 159 -0.55 4.26 9.71
N MET A 160 -1.67 3.57 9.95
CA MET A 160 -2.48 3.73 11.15
C MET A 160 -2.62 2.41 11.91
N HIS A 161 -2.57 2.47 13.23
CA HIS A 161 -2.85 1.33 14.12
C HIS A 161 -3.62 1.82 15.35
N GLU A 162 -4.71 1.14 15.71
CA GLU A 162 -5.57 1.49 16.85
C GLU A 162 -5.95 2.98 16.94
N GLY A 163 -6.25 3.58 15.78
CA GLY A 163 -6.63 4.99 15.68
C GLY A 163 -5.47 6.00 15.79
N LYS A 164 -4.22 5.53 15.89
CA LYS A 164 -3.01 6.38 15.91
C LYS A 164 -2.30 6.34 14.56
N LEU A 165 -1.81 7.50 14.13
CA LEU A 165 -0.87 7.59 13.00
C LEU A 165 0.52 7.18 13.50
N LEU A 166 1.07 6.13 12.91
CA LEU A 166 2.40 5.63 13.27
C LEU A 166 3.48 6.27 12.41
N GLN A 167 3.23 6.43 11.10
CA GLN A 167 4.17 7.04 10.18
C GLN A 167 3.43 7.65 8.98
N VAL A 168 3.90 8.82 8.51
CA VAL A 168 3.39 9.46 7.30
C VAL A 168 4.53 9.89 6.39
N ALA A 169 4.88 9.05 5.42
CA ALA A 169 6.05 9.23 4.58
C ALA A 169 5.77 8.80 3.13
N THR A 170 6.74 8.95 2.24
CA THR A 170 6.66 8.39 0.88
C THR A 170 6.63 6.86 0.92
N PRO A 171 6.14 6.17 -0.13
CA PRO A 171 6.20 4.70 -0.20
C PRO A 171 7.59 4.12 0.06
N GLU A 172 8.62 4.75 -0.51
CA GLU A 172 10.02 4.33 -0.34
C GLU A 172 10.48 4.49 1.12
N GLU A 173 10.20 5.61 1.76
CA GLU A 173 10.56 5.82 3.18
C GLU A 173 9.81 4.86 4.12
N ILE A 174 8.52 4.59 3.86
CA ILE A 174 7.76 3.60 4.64
C ILE A 174 8.39 2.21 4.49
N TYR A 175 8.87 1.86 3.30
CA TYR A 175 9.45 0.56 3.01
C TYR A 175 10.89 0.42 3.54
N GLU A 176 11.75 1.39 3.27
CA GLU A 176 13.18 1.33 3.54
C GLU A 176 13.55 1.86 4.93
N SER A 177 12.71 2.69 5.54
CA SER A 177 12.97 3.31 6.84
C SER A 177 11.71 3.35 7.70
N PRO A 178 11.16 2.17 8.08
CA PRO A 178 10.01 2.10 8.96
C PRO A 178 10.31 2.73 10.33
N ALA A 179 9.36 3.47 10.88
CA ALA A 179 9.54 4.24 12.11
C ALA A 179 9.55 3.37 13.39
N ASN A 180 8.92 2.19 13.34
CA ASN A 180 8.84 1.25 14.45
C ASN A 180 8.60 -0.17 13.92
N ARG A 181 8.67 -1.14 14.84
CA ARG A 181 8.44 -2.56 14.56
C ARG A 181 7.11 -2.84 13.86
N PHE A 182 6.02 -2.19 14.27
CA PHE A 182 4.71 -2.40 13.63
C PHE A 182 4.74 -1.96 12.16
N VAL A 183 5.29 -0.79 11.83
CA VAL A 183 5.35 -0.34 10.44
C VAL A 183 6.24 -1.26 9.59
N ALA A 184 7.35 -1.74 10.18
CA ALA A 184 8.24 -2.70 9.52
C ALA A 184 7.52 -4.02 9.20
N ASP A 185 6.73 -4.55 10.14
CA ASP A 185 5.94 -5.78 9.99
C ASP A 185 4.76 -5.61 9.03
N PHE A 186 4.13 -4.44 9.05
CA PHE A 186 2.90 -4.18 8.34
C PHE A 186 3.09 -3.97 6.83
N ILE A 187 4.26 -3.51 6.37
CA ILE A 187 4.50 -3.18 4.96
C ILE A 187 5.58 -4.10 4.34
N GLY A 188 5.11 -4.93 3.42
CA GLY A 188 5.88 -5.96 2.74
C GLY A 188 6.06 -7.21 3.61
N ARG A 189 6.99 -8.07 3.20
CA ARG A 189 7.50 -9.15 4.07
C ARG A 189 8.79 -8.69 4.71
N THR A 190 8.98 -9.04 5.97
CA THR A 190 10.23 -8.79 6.69
C THR A 190 10.51 -9.92 7.67
N ASN A 191 11.79 -10.14 7.95
CA ASN A 191 12.23 -10.93 9.07
C ASN A 191 12.51 -9.99 10.24
N LEU A 192 11.78 -10.18 11.35
CA LEU A 192 11.99 -9.42 12.58
C LEU A 192 12.79 -10.25 13.57
N LEU A 193 13.90 -9.69 14.04
CA LEU A 193 14.80 -10.32 14.99
C LEU A 193 14.99 -9.40 16.21
N ASP A 194 14.67 -9.91 17.40
CA ASP A 194 14.81 -9.13 18.62
C ASP A 194 16.28 -9.07 19.06
N GLY A 195 16.77 -7.87 19.40
CA GLY A 195 18.15 -7.63 19.78
C GLY A 195 18.33 -6.45 20.75
N THR A 196 19.59 -6.18 21.08
CA THR A 196 20.01 -5.06 21.92
C THR A 196 21.23 -4.41 21.30
N THR A 197 21.23 -3.07 21.21
CA THR A 197 22.35 -2.32 20.65
C THR A 197 23.61 -2.49 21.50
N SER A 198 24.74 -2.78 20.86
CA SER A 198 26.05 -2.82 21.51
C SER A 198 26.87 -1.57 21.22
N ASP A 199 26.76 -1.04 19.99
CA ASP A 199 27.31 0.23 19.57
C ASP A 199 26.50 0.75 18.37
N ASN A 200 26.95 1.82 17.74
CA ASN A 200 26.24 2.45 16.61
C ASN A 200 26.22 1.60 15.32
N GLU A 201 27.02 0.52 15.25
CA GLU A 201 27.14 -0.34 14.08
C GLU A 201 26.83 -1.82 14.38
N THR A 202 26.53 -2.17 15.64
CA THR A 202 26.41 -3.56 16.08
C THR A 202 25.20 -3.75 16.99
N VAL A 203 24.41 -4.77 16.69
CA VAL A 203 23.30 -5.24 17.52
C VAL A 203 23.55 -6.69 17.92
N VAL A 204 23.36 -7.00 19.21
CA VAL A 204 23.43 -8.35 19.76
C VAL A 204 22.02 -8.93 19.78
N LEU A 205 21.80 -9.96 18.99
CA LEU A 205 20.56 -10.71 18.95
C LEU A 205 20.30 -11.42 20.28
N SER A 206 19.04 -11.78 20.54
CA SER A 206 18.61 -12.42 21.80
C SER A 206 19.35 -13.72 22.14
N ASN A 207 19.94 -14.40 21.16
CA ASN A 207 20.76 -15.60 21.35
C ASN A 207 22.26 -15.32 21.59
N GLY A 208 22.66 -14.05 21.62
CA GLY A 208 24.06 -13.61 21.75
C GLY A 208 24.82 -13.43 20.44
N THR A 209 24.21 -13.69 19.27
CA THR A 209 24.87 -13.44 17.97
C THR A 209 24.97 -11.94 17.72
N SER A 210 26.17 -11.44 17.49
CA SER A 210 26.40 -10.05 17.07
C SER A 210 26.20 -9.93 15.57
N ILE A 211 25.43 -8.94 15.14
CA ILE A 211 25.29 -8.60 13.73
C ILE A 211 25.63 -7.13 13.48
N ARG A 212 26.13 -6.85 12.28
CA ARG A 212 26.39 -5.49 11.83
C ARG A 212 25.06 -4.84 11.43
N ALA A 213 24.69 -3.77 12.13
CA ALA A 213 23.46 -3.02 11.90
C ALA A 213 23.67 -1.55 12.30
N GLN A 214 23.64 -0.64 11.33
CA GLN A 214 23.71 0.78 11.61
C GLN A 214 22.48 1.23 12.39
N ASN A 215 22.70 1.93 13.49
CA ASN A 215 21.62 2.39 14.35
C ASN A 215 21.98 3.72 15.03
N SER A 216 20.95 4.46 15.44
CA SER A 216 21.07 5.74 16.14
C SER A 216 20.64 5.67 17.60
N PHE A 217 20.37 4.47 18.11
CA PHE A 217 19.90 4.27 19.47
C PHE A 217 21.08 4.20 20.45
N PRO A 218 20.89 4.60 21.72
CA PRO A 218 21.90 4.42 22.76
C PRO A 218 22.30 2.94 22.92
N GLU A 219 23.53 2.68 23.38
CA GLU A 219 23.97 1.34 23.77
C GLU A 219 23.06 0.76 24.86
N GLY A 220 22.71 -0.53 24.74
CA GLY A 220 21.84 -1.24 25.69
C GLY A 220 20.34 -1.07 25.42
N THR A 221 19.95 -0.35 24.37
CA THR A 221 18.55 -0.19 23.96
C THR A 221 18.03 -1.48 23.31
N LYS A 222 16.85 -1.93 23.73
CA LYS A 222 16.13 -3.02 23.07
C LYS A 222 15.58 -2.53 21.75
N VAL A 223 15.85 -3.28 20.69
CA VAL A 223 15.49 -2.94 19.32
C VAL A 223 15.07 -4.19 18.57
N SER A 224 14.27 -3.98 17.52
CA SER A 224 13.98 -4.99 16.51
C SER A 224 14.82 -4.72 15.27
N ILE A 225 15.45 -5.77 14.75
CA ILE A 225 16.12 -5.76 13.44
C ILE A 225 15.11 -6.24 12.40
N SER A 226 14.88 -5.42 11.39
CA SER A 226 14.07 -5.74 10.23
C SER A 226 14.97 -6.02 9.04
N ILE A 227 14.89 -7.23 8.49
CA ILE A 227 15.62 -7.64 7.29
C ILE A 227 14.63 -8.18 6.26
N ARG A 228 14.50 -7.48 5.15
CA ARG A 228 13.60 -7.90 4.08
C ARG A 228 14.14 -9.16 3.38
N PRO A 229 13.31 -10.19 3.10
CA PRO A 229 13.77 -11.43 2.50
C PRO A 229 14.57 -11.24 1.21
N GLU A 230 14.20 -10.27 0.38
CA GLU A 230 14.90 -9.94 -0.88
C GLU A 230 16.22 -9.19 -0.71
N ARG A 231 16.50 -8.67 0.50
CA ARG A 231 17.78 -8.04 0.87
C ARG A 231 18.78 -9.07 1.42
N THR A 232 18.40 -10.34 1.48
CA THR A 232 19.28 -11.45 1.90
C THR A 232 19.61 -12.35 0.72
N LYS A 233 20.79 -12.96 0.76
CA LYS A 233 21.28 -13.91 -0.25
C LYS A 233 21.56 -15.24 0.44
N ILE A 234 21.25 -16.33 -0.27
CA ILE A 234 21.49 -17.70 0.20
C ILE A 234 22.57 -18.35 -0.67
N THR A 235 23.52 -19.00 -0.02
CA THR A 235 24.62 -19.70 -0.68
C THR A 235 24.81 -21.07 -0.05
N LYS A 236 25.49 -21.98 -0.77
CA LYS A 236 26.00 -23.20 -0.15
C LYS A 236 26.81 -22.85 1.09
N ARG A 237 26.77 -23.73 2.09
CA ARG A 237 27.55 -23.56 3.30
C ARG A 237 29.02 -23.26 2.97
N LEU A 238 29.46 -22.09 3.40
CA LEU A 238 30.82 -21.59 3.24
C LEU A 238 31.27 -20.97 4.57
N GLU A 239 32.58 -20.88 4.79
CA GLU A 239 33.10 -20.08 5.87
C GLU A 239 32.77 -18.59 5.59
N PRO A 240 32.10 -17.89 6.53
CA PRO A 240 31.77 -16.49 6.38
C PRO A 240 32.98 -15.62 6.02
N SER A 241 32.88 -14.83 4.95
CA SER A 241 33.84 -13.74 4.72
C SER A 241 33.68 -12.61 5.75
N ASP A 242 32.44 -12.39 6.22
CA ASP A 242 32.10 -11.51 7.34
C ASP A 242 31.15 -12.23 8.32
N PRO A 243 31.63 -12.61 9.51
CA PRO A 243 30.81 -13.26 10.54
C PRO A 243 29.67 -12.39 11.09
N LEU A 244 29.75 -11.06 10.95
CA LEU A 244 28.73 -10.13 11.46
C LEU A 244 27.60 -9.88 10.46
N SER A 245 27.75 -10.35 9.22
CA SER A 245 26.77 -10.18 8.14
C SER A 245 26.32 -11.50 7.52
N SER A 246 26.49 -12.61 8.26
CA SER A 246 26.03 -13.92 7.82
C SER A 246 25.69 -14.86 8.96
N ILE A 247 24.76 -15.79 8.71
CA ILE A 247 24.36 -16.84 9.65
C ILE A 247 24.22 -18.16 8.88
N GLN A 248 24.76 -19.23 9.46
CA GLN A 248 24.64 -20.59 8.93
C GLN A 248 23.37 -21.27 9.44
N GLY A 249 22.62 -21.90 8.54
CA GLY A 249 21.38 -22.60 8.87
C GLY A 249 21.09 -23.74 7.88
N THR A 250 19.89 -24.31 7.99
CA THR A 250 19.44 -25.40 7.12
C THR A 250 18.12 -25.01 6.47
N VAL A 251 17.97 -25.31 5.18
CA VAL A 251 16.72 -25.06 4.46
C VAL A 251 15.61 -25.96 5.01
N GLU A 252 14.55 -25.36 5.54
CA GLU A 252 13.38 -26.06 6.11
C GLU A 252 12.23 -26.14 5.11
N THR A 253 11.94 -25.05 4.40
CA THR A 253 10.84 -24.97 3.44
C THR A 253 11.25 -24.26 2.15
N ILE A 254 10.58 -24.61 1.05
CA ILE A 254 10.78 -23.98 -0.26
C ILE A 254 9.42 -23.69 -0.86
N THR A 255 9.16 -22.42 -1.16
CA THR A 255 7.93 -21.99 -1.84
C THR A 255 8.27 -21.41 -3.21
N TYR A 256 7.70 -21.97 -4.27
CA TYR A 256 7.88 -21.47 -5.63
C TYR A 256 6.77 -20.48 -5.99
N LEU A 257 7.14 -19.24 -6.32
CA LEU A 257 6.22 -18.15 -6.65
C LEU A 257 6.17 -17.83 -8.16
N GLY A 258 6.78 -18.66 -9.00
CA GLY A 258 6.90 -18.38 -10.43
C GLY A 258 8.07 -17.47 -10.77
N ASN A 259 8.05 -16.21 -10.31
CA ASN A 259 9.16 -15.25 -10.53
C ASN A 259 10.25 -15.31 -9.46
N ALA A 260 10.01 -16.00 -8.35
CA ALA A 260 10.95 -16.13 -7.24
C ALA A 260 10.79 -17.48 -6.52
N ARG A 261 11.76 -17.80 -5.68
CA ARG A 261 11.67 -18.83 -4.64
C ARG A 261 11.84 -18.17 -3.28
N VAL A 262 10.99 -18.55 -2.33
CA VAL A 262 11.14 -18.19 -0.92
C VAL A 262 11.63 -19.41 -0.18
N TYR A 263 12.81 -19.29 0.41
CA TYR A 263 13.44 -20.30 1.25
C TYR A 263 13.17 -19.95 2.72
N GLY A 264 12.52 -20.85 3.45
CA GLY A 264 12.51 -20.80 4.91
C GLY A 264 13.79 -21.44 5.42
N VAL A 265 14.69 -20.64 5.99
CA VAL A 265 15.96 -21.12 6.55
C VAL A 265 15.87 -21.15 8.07
N LYS A 266 16.09 -22.34 8.62
CA LYS A 266 16.05 -22.60 10.05
C LYS A 266 17.44 -22.47 10.67
N PHE A 267 17.50 -21.74 11.76
CA PHE A 267 18.64 -21.64 12.67
C PHE A 267 18.30 -22.30 14.00
N THR A 268 19.26 -22.36 14.92
CA THR A 268 19.07 -22.98 16.24
C THR A 268 17.91 -22.38 17.03
N TRP A 269 17.60 -21.09 16.82
CA TRP A 269 16.71 -20.30 17.67
C TRP A 269 15.64 -19.50 16.92
N LEU A 270 15.65 -19.50 15.58
CA LEU A 270 14.65 -18.84 14.73
C LEU A 270 14.61 -19.43 13.32
N SER A 271 13.62 -19.03 12.54
CA SER A 271 13.61 -19.22 11.08
C SER A 271 13.42 -17.88 10.38
N ILE A 272 14.16 -17.63 9.29
CA ILE A 272 13.93 -16.48 8.40
C ILE A 272 13.48 -16.94 7.02
N GLU A 273 12.79 -16.05 6.32
CA GLU A 273 12.57 -16.15 4.89
C GLU A 273 13.69 -15.45 4.12
N VAL A 274 14.23 -16.12 3.10
CA VAL A 274 15.11 -15.55 2.08
C VAL A 274 14.38 -15.63 0.74
N ARG A 275 14.33 -14.52 -0.01
CA ARG A 275 13.69 -14.49 -1.33
C ARG A 275 14.73 -14.34 -2.42
N GLU A 276 14.85 -15.34 -3.29
CA GLU A 276 15.66 -15.24 -4.51
C GLU A 276 14.79 -15.17 -5.76
N GLU A 277 15.10 -14.20 -6.63
CA GLU A 277 14.47 -14.10 -7.94
C GLU A 277 14.91 -15.23 -8.87
N ASN A 278 13.96 -15.83 -9.57
CA ASN A 278 14.25 -16.90 -10.51
C ASN A 278 14.97 -16.32 -11.74
N ARG A 279 16.20 -16.79 -11.97
CA ARG A 279 16.98 -16.49 -13.18
C ARG A 279 17.68 -17.75 -13.69
N PRO A 280 17.94 -17.85 -15.02
CA PRO A 280 18.65 -19.00 -15.57
C PRO A 280 20.02 -19.18 -14.91
N GLY A 281 20.36 -20.43 -14.55
CA GLY A 281 21.63 -20.77 -13.92
C GLY A 281 21.75 -20.41 -12.44
N LEU A 282 20.67 -19.94 -11.80
CA LEU A 282 20.64 -19.79 -10.35
C LEU A 282 20.77 -21.16 -9.67
N GLU A 283 21.59 -21.23 -8.63
CA GLU A 283 21.69 -22.40 -7.78
C GLU A 283 20.36 -22.63 -7.05
N VAL A 284 19.92 -23.88 -6.96
CA VAL A 284 18.66 -24.24 -6.31
C VAL A 284 18.98 -25.17 -5.15
N PHE A 285 18.54 -24.77 -3.96
CA PHE A 285 18.64 -25.54 -2.73
C PHE A 285 17.41 -26.42 -2.51
N ASN A 286 17.60 -27.53 -1.80
CA ASN A 286 16.57 -28.47 -1.37
C ASN A 286 16.36 -28.39 0.14
N ALA A 287 15.21 -28.86 0.61
CA ALA A 287 14.97 -29.01 2.04
C ALA A 287 16.00 -29.97 2.65
N GLY A 288 16.61 -29.56 3.76
CA GLY A 288 17.72 -30.25 4.42
C GLY A 288 19.11 -29.81 3.97
N ASP A 289 19.24 -28.96 2.95
CA ASP A 289 20.55 -28.43 2.55
C ASP A 289 21.09 -27.46 3.60
N ASP A 290 22.37 -27.63 3.92
CA ASP A 290 23.15 -26.72 4.75
C ASP A 290 23.56 -25.49 3.94
N VAL A 291 23.20 -24.31 4.43
CA VAL A 291 23.33 -23.03 3.71
C VAL A 291 23.90 -21.94 4.59
N THR A 292 24.40 -20.89 3.95
CA THR A 292 24.77 -19.64 4.60
C THR A 292 23.90 -18.53 4.03
N VAL A 293 23.18 -17.84 4.92
CA VAL A 293 22.45 -16.62 4.58
C VAL A 293 23.34 -15.44 4.91
N HIS A 294 23.49 -14.52 3.97
CA HIS A 294 24.28 -13.30 4.15
C HIS A 294 23.55 -12.09 3.59
N TRP A 295 23.93 -10.90 4.06
CA TRP A 295 23.32 -9.64 3.67
C TRP A 295 24.37 -8.54 3.57
N GLU A 296 23.99 -7.43 2.94
CA GLU A 296 24.83 -6.24 2.84
C GLU A 296 24.55 -5.29 4.02
N HIS A 297 25.45 -4.37 4.29
CA HIS A 297 25.39 -3.50 5.47
C HIS A 297 24.14 -2.58 5.49
N ASP A 298 23.60 -2.25 4.33
CA ASP A 298 22.41 -1.40 4.13
C ASP A 298 21.11 -2.21 4.02
N ALA A 299 21.18 -3.54 4.13
CA ALA A 299 20.02 -4.43 4.08
C ALA A 299 19.17 -4.42 5.36
N ILE A 300 19.69 -3.83 6.43
CA ILE A 300 19.11 -3.89 7.77
C ILE A 300 18.54 -2.53 8.16
N SER A 301 17.30 -2.53 8.63
CA SER A 301 16.73 -1.42 9.38
C SER A 301 16.65 -1.80 10.86
N VAL A 302 17.17 -0.95 11.74
CA VAL A 302 17.00 -1.09 13.20
C VAL A 302 15.88 -0.18 13.64
N VAL A 303 14.86 -0.75 14.27
CA VAL A 303 13.65 -0.04 14.70
C VAL A 303 13.40 -0.24 16.18
N GLU A 304 12.80 0.76 16.82
CA GLU A 304 12.30 0.63 18.19
C GLU A 304 11.06 -0.27 18.21
N ASP A 305 10.89 -1.01 19.31
CA ASP A 305 9.74 -1.87 19.58
C ASP A 305 8.44 -1.08 19.76
#